data_AF-A0A4P6K0Z2-F1
#
_entry.id   AF-A0A4P6K0Z2-F1
#
_cell.length_a   1.000
_cell.length_b   1.000
_cell.length_c   1.000
_cell.angle_alpha   90.00
_cell.angle_beta   90.00
_cell.angle_gamma   90.00
#
_symmetry.space_group_name_H-M   'P 1'
#
loop_
_entity.id
_entity.type
_entity.pdbx_description
1 polymer ?
#
loop_
_entity_poly.entity_id
_entity_poly.type
_entity_poly.pdbx_seq_one_letter_code
_entity_poly.pdbx_strand_id
1 'polypeptide(L)'
;MDFLTLLARGLTLHCPICGKGKLFRSPFKMYERCPNCGLVYEREEGYFTSSMAINLVISELLIACFVVPLAANPNIPAIQLVIWGSPAPILLPLIFFHHSRGLWLSMDYYLHPRQRI
;
A
#
# COMPACT_ATOMS: atom_id res chain seq x y z
N MET A 1 13.76 -16.66 -4.71
CA MET A 1 13.44 -15.23 -4.91
C MET A 1 13.39 -14.60 -3.55
N ASP A 2 14.19 -13.56 -3.33
CA ASP A 2 14.32 -12.97 -2.00
C ASP A 2 13.12 -12.07 -1.69
N PHE A 3 12.69 -12.09 -0.43
CA PHE A 3 11.54 -11.34 0.06
C PHE A 3 11.61 -9.85 -0.30
N LEU A 4 12.79 -9.24 -0.17
CA LEU A 4 13.04 -7.83 -0.50
C LEU A 4 12.76 -7.52 -1.98
N THR A 5 13.08 -8.44 -2.88
CA THR A 5 12.82 -8.26 -4.32
C THR A 5 11.31 -8.27 -4.60
N LEU A 6 10.55 -9.11 -3.91
CA LEU A 6 9.09 -9.15 -4.03
C LEU A 6 8.49 -7.83 -3.54
N LEU A 7 8.88 -7.37 -2.35
CA LEU A 7 8.41 -6.10 -1.80
C LEU A 7 8.76 -4.91 -2.71
N ALA A 8 9.98 -4.85 -3.23
CA ALA A 8 10.41 -3.79 -4.14
C ALA A 8 9.56 -3.76 -5.43
N ARG A 9 9.21 -4.93 -5.99
CA ARG A 9 8.30 -5.02 -7.15
C ARG A 9 6.90 -4.51 -6.80
N GLY A 10 6.37 -4.90 -5.65
CA GLY A 10 5.10 -4.39 -5.14
C GLY A 10 5.09 -2.87 -4.96
N LEU A 11 6.14 -2.32 -4.34
CA LEU A 11 6.31 -0.88 -4.13
C LEU A 11 6.41 -0.10 -5.44
N THR A 12 7.12 -0.65 -6.42
CA THR A 12 7.24 -0.06 -7.77
C THR A 12 6.03 -0.34 -8.67
N LEU A 13 4.96 -0.94 -8.13
CA LEU A 13 3.71 -1.24 -8.84
C LEU A 13 3.88 -2.20 -10.03
N HIS A 14 4.82 -3.14 -9.91
CA HIS A 14 5.04 -4.22 -10.87
C HIS A 14 4.72 -5.60 -10.28
N CYS A 15 4.36 -6.52 -11.17
CA CYS A 15 4.02 -7.89 -10.84
C CYS A 15 5.15 -8.53 -10.01
N PRO A 16 4.86 -9.10 -8.82
CA PRO A 16 5.88 -9.67 -7.96
C PRO A 16 6.64 -10.81 -8.65
N ILE A 17 6.00 -11.52 -9.59
CA ILE A 17 6.57 -12.73 -10.23
C ILE A 17 7.44 -12.41 -11.41
N CYS A 18 6.86 -11.78 -12.44
CA CYS A 18 7.60 -11.50 -13.66
C CYS A 18 8.39 -10.19 -13.58
N GLY A 19 8.06 -9.28 -12.66
CA GLY A 19 8.68 -7.96 -12.53
C GLY A 19 8.38 -6.98 -13.67
N LYS A 20 7.65 -7.40 -14.72
CA LYS A 20 7.42 -6.62 -15.94
C LYS A 20 6.00 -6.07 -16.07
N GLY A 21 4.99 -6.84 -15.68
CA GLY A 21 3.60 -6.41 -15.82
C GLY A 21 3.22 -5.37 -14.77
N LYS A 22 2.54 -4.29 -15.18
CA LYS A 22 2.01 -3.27 -14.25
C LYS A 22 0.86 -3.85 -13.41
N LEU A 23 0.69 -3.36 -12.18
CA LEU A 23 -0.50 -3.69 -11.38
C LEU A 23 -1.73 -2.93 -11.87
N PHE A 24 -1.58 -1.63 -12.16
CA PHE A 24 -2.69 -0.73 -12.45
C PHE A 24 -2.74 -0.31 -13.91
N ARG A 25 -3.96 -0.19 -14.45
CA ARG A 25 -4.22 0.40 -15.78
C ARG A 25 -4.70 1.85 -15.70
N SER A 26 -5.29 2.23 -14.57
CA SER A 26 -5.62 3.62 -14.24
C SER A 26 -5.51 3.82 -12.72
N PRO A 27 -5.52 5.06 -12.21
CA PRO A 27 -5.29 5.36 -10.78
C PRO A 27 -6.24 4.67 -9.79
N PHE A 28 -7.37 4.15 -10.25
CA PHE A 28 -8.32 3.45 -9.39
C PHE A 28 -8.77 2.13 -9.99
N LYS A 29 -8.04 1.63 -11.01
CA LYS A 29 -8.40 0.39 -11.70
C LYS A 29 -7.17 -0.50 -11.85
N MET A 30 -7.15 -1.56 -11.05
CA MET A 30 -6.15 -2.61 -11.12
C MET A 30 -6.48 -3.57 -12.27
N TYR A 31 -5.47 -4.22 -12.84
CA TYR A 31 -5.71 -5.37 -13.72
C TYR A 31 -6.18 -6.56 -12.89
N GLU A 32 -7.06 -7.40 -13.44
CA GLU A 32 -7.42 -8.66 -12.80
C GLU A 32 -6.28 -9.68 -12.89
N ARG A 33 -5.56 -9.66 -14.01
CA ARG A 33 -4.42 -10.54 -14.29
C ARG A 33 -3.23 -9.75 -14.82
N CYS A 34 -2.03 -10.22 -14.52
CA CYS A 34 -0.81 -9.66 -15.05
C CYS A 34 -0.79 -9.75 -16.60
N PRO A 35 -0.60 -8.63 -17.32
CA PRO A 35 -0.61 -8.64 -18.79
C PRO A 35 0.58 -9.38 -19.42
N ASN A 36 1.63 -9.68 -18.65
CA ASN A 36 2.83 -10.37 -19.15
C ASN A 36 2.87 -11.86 -18.80
N CYS A 37 2.43 -12.26 -17.61
CA CYS A 37 2.55 -13.65 -17.15
C CYS A 37 1.23 -14.29 -16.68
N GLY A 38 0.10 -13.61 -16.83
CA GLY A 38 -1.22 -14.16 -16.51
C GLY A 38 -1.55 -14.31 -15.03
N LEU A 39 -0.64 -13.93 -14.11
CA LEU A 39 -0.86 -14.02 -12.66
C LEU A 39 -2.13 -13.26 -12.26
N VAL A 40 -3.10 -13.94 -11.64
CA VAL A 40 -4.28 -13.30 -11.07
C VAL A 40 -3.86 -12.45 -9.86
N TYR A 41 -4.15 -11.16 -9.86
CA TYR A 41 -3.75 -10.27 -8.76
C TYR A 41 -4.72 -10.30 -7.58
N GLU A 42 -6.03 -10.43 -7.81
CA GLU A 42 -7.02 -10.59 -6.74
C GLU A 42 -7.42 -12.07 -6.66
N ARG A 43 -7.07 -12.74 -5.54
CA ARG A 43 -7.28 -14.20 -5.40
C ARG A 43 -8.72 -14.55 -5.11
N GLU A 44 -9.33 -13.74 -4.26
CA GLU A 44 -10.61 -13.97 -3.61
C GLU A 44 -11.29 -12.62 -3.39
N GLU A 45 -12.61 -12.66 -3.22
CA GLU A 45 -13.35 -11.48 -2.81
C GLU A 45 -12.87 -11.04 -1.41
N GLY A 46 -12.71 -9.74 -1.21
CA GLY A 46 -12.17 -9.20 0.05
C GLY A 46 -10.64 -9.07 0.09
N TYR A 47 -9.91 -9.50 -0.94
CA TYR A 47 -8.46 -9.26 -1.04
C TYR A 47 -8.08 -7.78 -0.97
N PHE A 48 -8.99 -6.92 -1.41
CA PHE A 48 -8.89 -5.48 -1.29
C PHE A 48 -8.89 -5.00 0.18
N THR A 49 -9.71 -5.60 1.05
CA THR A 49 -9.84 -5.25 2.47
C THR A 49 -8.52 -5.39 3.21
N SER A 50 -7.76 -6.45 2.95
CA SER A 50 -6.44 -6.65 3.55
C SER A 50 -5.43 -5.58 3.11
N SER A 51 -5.48 -5.16 1.83
CA SER A 51 -4.67 -4.04 1.36
C SER A 51 -5.12 -2.69 1.95
N MET A 52 -6.40 -2.52 2.29
CA MET A 52 -6.85 -1.34 3.04
C MET A 52 -6.31 -1.34 4.48
N ALA A 53 -6.25 -2.51 5.14
CA ALA A 53 -5.71 -2.61 6.48
C ALA A 53 -4.23 -2.17 6.54
N ILE A 54 -3.40 -2.61 5.58
CA ILE A 54 -2.01 -2.14 5.47
C ILE A 54 -1.95 -0.63 5.25
N ASN A 55 -2.80 -0.11 4.38
CA ASN A 55 -2.83 1.32 4.05
C ASN A 55 -3.20 2.16 5.28
N LEU A 56 -4.19 1.71 6.04
CA LEU A 56 -4.62 2.33 7.29
C LEU A 56 -3.48 2.33 8.31
N VAL A 57 -2.89 1.16 8.59
CA VAL A 57 -1.80 1.04 9.58
C VAL A 57 -0.62 1.94 9.21
N ILE A 58 -0.18 1.94 7.95
CA ILE A 58 0.94 2.79 7.51
C ILE A 58 0.57 4.28 7.67
N SER A 59 -0.61 4.68 7.23
CA SER A 59 -1.04 6.08 7.28
C SER A 59 -1.19 6.58 8.71
N GLU A 60 -1.85 5.81 9.58
CA GLU A 60 -2.05 6.19 10.98
C GLU A 60 -0.75 6.19 11.78
N LEU A 61 0.14 5.21 11.56
CA LEU A 61 1.45 5.22 12.21
C LEU A 61 2.28 6.43 11.80
N LEU A 62 2.27 6.81 10.52
CA LEU A 62 2.94 8.03 10.07
C LEU A 62 2.33 9.26 10.75
N ILE A 63 1.01 9.39 10.75
CA ILE A 63 0.32 10.52 11.41
C ILE A 63 0.68 10.57 12.89
N ALA A 64 0.59 9.45 13.61
CA ALA A 64 0.89 9.38 15.04
C ALA A 64 2.35 9.76 15.32
N CYS A 65 3.30 9.24 14.54
CA CYS A 65 4.73 9.54 14.68
C CYS A 65 5.05 11.04 14.51
N PHE A 66 4.29 11.78 13.71
CA PHE A 66 4.50 13.22 13.55
C PHE A 66 3.63 14.06 14.50
N VAL A 67 2.35 13.75 14.62
CA VAL A 67 1.39 14.58 15.37
C VAL A 67 1.58 14.43 16.88
N VAL A 68 1.83 13.23 17.40
CA VAL A 68 1.95 13.02 18.86
C VAL A 68 3.12 13.79 19.46
N PRO A 69 4.36 13.74 18.91
CA PRO A 69 5.46 14.52 19.45
C PRO A 69 5.26 16.03 19.32
N LEU A 70 4.65 16.50 18.22
CA LEU A 70 4.38 17.92 18.01
C LEU A 70 3.29 18.43 18.96
N ALA A 71 2.26 17.61 19.24
CA ALA A 71 1.22 17.93 20.21
C ALA A 71 1.74 17.96 21.65
N ALA A 72 2.77 17.17 21.97
CA ALA A 72 3.43 17.20 23.27
C ALA A 72 4.32 18.44 23.48
N ASN A 73 4.62 19.21 22.42
CA ASN A 73 5.44 20.41 22.50
C ASN A 73 4.58 21.65 22.82
N PRO A 74 4.71 22.27 24.02
CA PRO A 74 3.88 23.40 24.42
C PRO A 74 4.11 24.68 23.59
N ASN A 75 5.22 24.75 22.84
CA ASN A 75 5.50 25.89 21.97
C ASN A 75 4.71 25.87 20.67
N ILE A 76 4.08 24.73 20.33
CA ILE A 76 3.33 24.56 19.08
C ILE A 76 1.85 24.82 19.37
N PRO A 77 1.24 25.83 18.74
CA PRO A 77 -0.18 26.12 18.96
C PRO A 77 -1.05 25.04 18.32
N ALA A 78 -2.03 24.53 19.09
CA ALA A 78 -2.92 23.45 18.67
C ALA A 78 -3.63 23.71 17.33
N ILE A 79 -3.94 24.97 17.02
CA ILE A 79 -4.57 25.35 15.75
C ILE A 79 -3.73 24.97 14.53
N GLN A 80 -2.39 25.06 14.61
CA GLN A 80 -1.52 24.66 13.50
C GLN A 80 -1.57 23.14 13.31
N LEU A 81 -1.61 22.38 14.40
CA LEU A 81 -1.73 20.92 14.33
C LEU A 81 -3.06 20.48 13.73
N VAL A 82 -4.15 21.19 14.02
CA VAL A 82 -5.46 20.90 13.42
C VAL A 82 -5.45 21.24 11.93
N ILE A 83 -4.96 22.43 11.54
CA ILE A 83 -4.93 22.86 10.14
C ILE A 83 -4.11 21.90 9.28
N TRP A 84 -2.92 21.53 9.73
CA TRP A 84 -1.99 20.70 8.95
C TRP A 84 -2.20 19.19 9.16
N GLY A 85 -2.65 18.77 10.33
CA GLY A 85 -2.86 17.38 10.68
C GLY A 85 -4.20 16.82 10.22
N SER A 86 -5.29 17.61 10.26
CA SER A 86 -6.63 17.10 9.91
C SER A 86 -6.79 16.64 8.45
N PRO A 87 -6.07 17.16 7.44
CA PRO A 87 -6.14 16.61 6.09
C PRO A 87 -5.37 15.28 5.94
N ALA A 88 -4.39 15.00 6.79
CA ALA A 88 -3.48 13.86 6.63
C ALA A 88 -4.18 12.49 6.66
N PRO A 89 -5.19 12.23 7.53
CA PRO A 89 -5.97 11.00 7.51
C PRO A 89 -6.69 10.70 6.19
N ILE A 90 -6.89 11.71 5.33
CA ILE A 90 -7.52 11.53 4.02
C ILE A 90 -6.44 11.45 2.93
N LEU A 91 -5.47 12.36 2.95
CA LEU A 91 -4.45 12.46 1.91
C LEU A 91 -3.48 11.29 1.91
N LEU A 92 -3.02 10.83 3.08
CA LEU A 92 -2.03 9.75 3.16
C LEU A 92 -2.59 8.41 2.64
N PRO A 93 -3.80 7.97 3.04
CA PRO A 93 -4.42 6.78 2.45
C PRO A 93 -4.54 6.84 0.94
N LEU A 94 -4.95 8.00 0.39
CA LEU A 94 -5.07 8.20 -1.05
C LEU A 94 -3.72 8.08 -1.78
N ILE A 95 -2.66 8.65 -1.21
CA ILE A 95 -1.31 8.56 -1.76
C ILE A 95 -0.79 7.11 -1.68
N PHE A 96 -0.94 6.46 -0.53
CA PHE A 96 -0.42 5.11 -0.31
C PHE A 96 -1.31 4.00 -0.88
N PHE A 97 -2.47 4.34 -1.44
CA PHE A 97 -3.47 3.38 -1.92
C PHE A 97 -2.85 2.32 -2.83
N HIS A 98 -2.16 2.77 -3.89
CA HIS A 98 -1.55 1.91 -4.88
C HIS A 98 -0.45 1.02 -4.28
N HIS A 99 0.42 1.63 -3.48
CA HIS A 99 1.57 0.95 -2.89
C HIS A 99 1.12 -0.11 -1.89
N SER A 100 0.06 0.16 -1.13
CA SER A 100 -0.51 -0.83 -0.21
C SER A 100 -1.04 -2.07 -0.93
N ARG A 101 -1.70 -1.90 -2.08
CA ARG A 101 -2.14 -3.04 -2.92
C ARG A 101 -0.95 -3.86 -3.42
N GLY A 102 0.10 -3.19 -3.88
CA GLY A 102 1.33 -3.85 -4.36
C GLY A 102 2.08 -4.58 -3.24
N LEU A 103 2.16 -3.97 -2.05
CA LEU A 103 2.76 -4.58 -0.86
C LEU A 103 1.99 -5.82 -0.42
N TRP A 104 0.67 -5.71 -0.25
CA TRP A 104 -0.17 -6.86 0.12
C TRP A 104 -0.02 -8.01 -0.86
N LEU A 105 -0.12 -7.74 -2.17
CA LEU A 105 0.04 -8.77 -3.20
C LEU A 105 1.41 -9.47 -3.12
N SER A 106 2.47 -8.71 -2.86
CA SER A 106 3.83 -9.24 -2.79
C SER A 106 4.06 -10.05 -1.51
N MET A 107 3.52 -9.58 -0.38
CA MET A 107 3.57 -10.27 0.91
C MET A 107 2.76 -11.57 0.88
N ASP A 108 1.51 -11.51 0.42
CA ASP A 108 0.67 -12.71 0.31
C ASP A 108 1.26 -13.72 -0.67
N TYR A 109 1.88 -13.28 -1.77
CA TYR A 109 2.57 -14.23 -2.65
C TYR A 109 3.76 -14.90 -1.95
N TYR A 110 4.52 -14.16 -1.13
CA TYR A 110 5.62 -14.75 -0.39
C TYR A 110 5.15 -15.79 0.63
N LEU A 111 4.06 -15.49 1.36
CA LEU A 111 3.48 -16.37 2.38
C LEU A 111 2.75 -17.56 1.76
N HIS A 112 2.03 -17.33 0.66
CA HIS A 112 1.19 -18.29 -0.02
C HIS A 112 1.53 -18.37 -1.52
N PRO A 113 2.74 -18.85 -1.87
CA PRO A 113 3.20 -18.89 -3.24
C PRO A 113 2.29 -19.78 -4.09
N ARG A 114 1.79 -19.24 -5.21
CA ARG A 114 1.09 -20.05 -6.21
C ARG A 114 2.09 -20.62 -7.22
N GLN A 115 1.99 -21.92 -7.46
CA GLN A 115 2.61 -22.56 -8.62
C GLN A 115 2.03 -21.94 -9.90
N ARG A 116 2.90 -21.62 -10.87
CA ARG A 116 2.46 -21.21 -12.20
C ARG A 116 1.64 -22.37 -12.78
N ILE A 117 0.39 -22.10 -13.13
CA ILE A 117 -0.35 -22.93 -14.10
C ILE A 117 0.15 -22.54 -15.48
#